data_AF-A0A946QRU3-F1
#
_entry.id   AF-A0A946QRU3-F1
#
_cell.length_a   1.000
_cell.length_b   1.000
_cell.length_c   1.000
_cell.angle_alpha   90.00
_cell.angle_beta   90.00
_cell.angle_gamma   90.00
#
_symmetry.space_group_name_H-M   'P 1'
#
loop_
_entity.id
_entity.type
_entity.pdbx_description
1 polymer ?
#
loop_
_entity_poly.entity_id
_entity_poly.type
_entity_poly.pdbx_seq_one_letter_code
_entity_poly.pdbx_strand_id
1 'polypeptide(L)'
;MKTTRASLVILFFPVFFILNSNSGASEYFSTGMSISFNNAKFVEYLDSPPIAVNDTFVLVVGCGNNAISGDVMANDGDPDGDPIALTFVYALSTGSLSISNKGVFTFRNFDGFVGEATFKYRICETGNYNSCSEGIVVIFVKNDNDCDGVADADDIDDDNDGILDIHEGEGLIDFDGDGIVDCWDIDSDNDGITDNVEWQIENEYITITG
;
A
#
# COMPACT_ATOMS: atom_id res chain seq x y z
N MET A 1 27.91 45.26 27.51
CA MET A 1 29.29 44.93 27.07
C MET A 1 29.22 44.18 25.75
N LYS A 2 30.09 44.47 24.79
CA LYS A 2 30.16 43.76 23.49
C LYS A 2 30.90 42.44 23.71
N THR A 3 30.21 41.30 23.61
CA THR A 3 30.85 39.97 23.56
C THR A 3 31.31 39.69 22.14
N THR A 4 32.56 40.02 21.84
CA THR A 4 33.22 39.61 20.59
C THR A 4 33.47 38.10 20.62
N ARG A 5 32.76 37.33 19.80
CA ARG A 5 33.12 35.92 19.55
C ARG A 5 34.29 35.90 18.57
N ALA A 6 35.38 35.25 18.94
CA ALA A 6 36.50 34.98 18.04
C ALA A 6 36.24 33.65 17.33
N SER A 7 35.92 33.71 16.03
CA SER A 7 35.86 32.52 15.17
C SER A 7 37.19 32.39 14.43
N LEU A 8 37.90 31.28 14.65
CA LEU A 8 39.10 30.94 13.89
C LEU A 8 38.70 30.15 12.64
N VAL A 9 38.71 30.81 11.48
CA VAL A 9 38.49 30.14 10.19
C VAL A 9 39.83 29.57 9.71
N ILE A 10 40.00 28.26 9.81
CA ILE A 10 41.12 27.55 9.19
C ILE A 10 40.68 27.12 7.79
N LEU A 11 41.23 27.76 6.76
CA LEU A 11 40.91 27.45 5.36
C LEU A 11 41.73 26.26 4.88
N PHE A 12 41.09 25.10 4.72
CA PHE A 12 41.58 24.02 3.86
C PHE A 12 40.56 23.79 2.73
N PHE A 13 40.95 24.12 1.50
CA PHE A 13 40.20 23.63 0.34
C PHE A 13 40.29 22.09 0.32
N PRO A 14 39.19 21.33 0.15
CA PRO A 14 37.82 21.79 -0.16
C PRO A 14 36.83 21.79 1.02
N VAL A 15 37.24 21.51 2.27
CA VAL A 15 36.31 21.22 3.38
C VAL A 15 36.26 22.34 4.42
N PHE A 16 35.08 22.98 4.54
CA PHE A 16 34.79 23.95 5.61
C PHE A 16 34.35 23.23 6.90
N PHE A 17 35.10 23.42 7.99
CA PHE A 17 34.65 23.08 9.35
C PHE A 17 34.43 24.35 10.18
N ILE A 18 33.20 24.55 10.68
CA ILE A 18 32.88 25.62 11.63
C ILE A 18 33.00 25.05 13.05
N LEU A 19 34.15 25.23 13.70
CA LEU A 19 34.35 24.84 15.09
C LEU A 19 33.77 25.90 16.04
N ASN A 20 32.67 25.57 16.71
CA ASN A 20 32.16 26.35 17.84
C ASN A 20 32.91 25.96 19.13
N SER A 21 33.56 26.92 19.77
CA SER A 21 34.29 26.71 21.02
C SER A 21 33.36 26.58 22.22
N ASN A 22 32.98 25.34 22.56
CA ASN A 22 32.65 24.87 23.91
C ASN A 22 32.56 23.33 23.91
N SER A 23 33.64 22.57 24.20
CA SER A 23 34.96 23.04 24.66
C SER A 23 36.16 22.23 24.10
N GLY A 24 36.12 20.90 24.16
CA GLY A 24 37.08 20.02 23.49
C GLY A 24 37.20 18.51 23.83
N ALA A 25 37.07 17.61 22.85
CA ALA A 25 37.69 16.29 22.90
C ALA A 25 38.88 16.32 21.92
N SER A 26 39.93 15.57 22.21
CA SER A 26 41.01 15.34 21.24
C SER A 26 40.62 14.21 20.29
N GLU A 27 40.58 14.50 18.99
CA GLU A 27 40.38 13.48 17.95
C GLU A 27 41.58 13.40 17.01
N TYR A 28 41.85 12.18 16.54
CA TYR A 28 43.05 11.83 15.81
C TYR A 28 42.87 12.02 14.30
N PHE A 29 43.54 13.03 13.74
CA PHE A 29 43.60 13.20 12.29
C PHE A 29 44.57 12.19 11.65
N SER A 30 44.20 11.63 10.51
CA SER A 30 44.88 10.51 9.80
C SER A 30 46.32 10.81 9.29
N THR A 31 46.91 11.97 9.62
CA THR A 31 48.29 12.34 9.27
C THR A 31 49.00 13.09 10.41
N GLY A 32 49.10 12.45 11.58
CA GLY A 32 50.11 12.79 12.60
C GLY A 32 49.97 14.12 13.33
N MET A 33 48.91 14.90 13.09
CA MET A 33 48.65 16.16 13.80
C MET A 33 47.74 15.92 15.00
N SER A 34 48.27 16.09 16.22
CA SER A 34 47.50 15.98 17.46
C SER A 34 46.90 17.34 17.83
N ILE A 35 45.57 17.42 17.84
CA ILE A 35 44.83 18.60 18.30
C ILE A 35 44.20 18.27 19.65
N SER A 36 44.75 18.84 20.73
CA SER A 36 44.17 18.72 22.06
C SER A 36 43.14 19.82 22.26
N PHE A 37 41.90 19.44 22.53
CA PHE A 37 40.86 20.33 23.02
C PHE A 37 40.43 19.82 24.41
N ASN A 38 40.03 20.70 25.34
CA ASN A 38 39.66 20.36 26.72
C ASN A 38 38.17 20.60 27.03
N ASN A 39 37.38 19.52 27.26
CA ASN A 39 35.97 19.40 27.71
C ASN A 39 34.80 19.42 26.66
N ALA A 40 34.85 18.72 25.52
CA ALA A 40 33.71 18.58 24.58
C ALA A 40 33.31 17.14 24.47
N LYS A 41 32.01 16.97 24.32
CA LYS A 41 31.41 15.77 23.81
C LYS A 41 31.38 15.91 22.28
N PHE A 42 32.18 15.13 21.56
CA PHE A 42 31.82 14.82 20.18
C PHE A 42 30.49 14.06 20.25
N VAL A 43 29.50 14.54 19.51
CA VAL A 43 28.24 13.83 19.31
C VAL A 43 28.26 13.41 17.87
N GLU A 44 28.65 12.17 17.65
CA GLU A 44 28.51 11.51 16.36
C GLU A 44 27.00 11.44 16.05
N TYR A 45 26.58 12.08 14.97
CA TYR A 45 25.25 11.91 14.42
C TYR A 45 25.29 10.60 13.64
N LEU A 46 24.69 9.55 14.19
CA LEU A 46 24.62 8.25 13.53
C LEU A 46 23.39 8.25 12.63
N ASP A 47 23.65 8.42 11.34
CA ASP A 47 22.72 8.31 10.22
C ASP A 47 22.00 6.95 10.25
N SER A 48 20.69 6.94 10.53
CA SER A 48 19.86 5.73 10.51
C SER A 48 19.18 5.60 9.15
N PRO A 49 19.12 4.40 8.56
CA PRO A 49 18.41 4.24 7.29
C PRO A 49 16.90 4.43 7.44
N PRO A 50 16.21 4.80 6.35
CA PRO A 50 14.78 5.02 6.37
C PRO A 50 14.02 3.72 6.64
N ILE A 51 12.76 3.87 7.07
CA ILE A 51 11.86 2.76 7.39
C ILE A 51 10.72 2.78 6.37
N ALA A 52 10.73 1.77 5.50
CA ALA A 52 9.57 1.43 4.68
C ALA A 52 8.63 0.53 5.49
N VAL A 53 7.34 0.85 5.52
CA VAL A 53 6.31 0.09 6.23
C VAL A 53 5.46 -0.66 5.20
N ASN A 54 5.17 -1.94 5.44
CA ASN A 54 4.33 -2.70 4.52
C ASN A 54 2.89 -2.17 4.53
N ASP A 55 2.31 -2.05 3.34
CA ASP A 55 0.97 -1.51 3.13
C ASP A 55 -0.04 -2.59 2.74
N THR A 56 -1.31 -2.30 2.99
CA THR A 56 -2.42 -3.17 2.61
C THR A 56 -3.59 -2.33 2.12
N PHE A 57 -4.13 -2.71 0.98
CA PHE A 57 -5.31 -2.09 0.37
C PHE A 57 -6.32 -3.17 -0.03
N VAL A 58 -7.59 -2.79 -0.15
CA VAL A 58 -8.64 -3.65 -0.70
C VAL A 58 -9.19 -2.95 -1.94
N LEU A 59 -9.22 -3.66 -3.07
CA LEU A 59 -9.92 -3.26 -4.28
C LEU A 59 -11.11 -4.19 -4.46
N VAL A 60 -12.30 -3.64 -4.30
CA VAL A 60 -13.56 -4.28 -4.67
C VAL A 60 -13.75 -4.07 -6.19
N VAL A 61 -13.94 -5.13 -6.96
CA VAL A 61 -14.15 -5.11 -8.41
C VAL A 61 -15.52 -5.65 -8.76
N GLY A 62 -16.12 -5.09 -9.79
CA GLY A 62 -17.54 -5.27 -10.09
C GLY A 62 -18.04 -4.01 -10.77
N CYS A 63 -19.13 -4.10 -11.53
CA CYS A 63 -19.94 -2.93 -11.89
C CYS A 63 -19.21 -1.76 -12.59
N GLY A 64 -18.10 -2.06 -13.29
CA GLY A 64 -17.23 -1.08 -13.95
C GLY A 64 -16.10 -0.50 -13.07
N ASN A 65 -16.06 -0.82 -11.78
CA ASN A 65 -14.89 -0.62 -10.92
C ASN A 65 -13.84 -1.72 -11.19
N ASN A 66 -12.61 -1.28 -11.46
CA ASN A 66 -11.47 -2.18 -11.69
C ASN A 66 -10.13 -1.47 -11.37
N ALA A 67 -10.14 -0.46 -10.48
CA ALA A 67 -8.95 0.32 -10.14
C ALA A 67 -9.04 1.00 -8.77
N ILE A 68 -7.92 1.06 -8.06
CA ILE A 68 -7.76 1.76 -6.77
C ILE A 68 -6.61 2.75 -6.84
N SER A 69 -6.68 3.82 -6.05
CA SER A 69 -5.55 4.72 -5.79
C SER A 69 -5.21 4.74 -4.29
N GLY A 70 -3.94 4.91 -3.98
CA GLY A 70 -3.42 4.96 -2.61
C GLY A 70 -2.09 5.71 -2.55
N ASP A 71 -1.45 5.68 -1.39
CA ASP A 71 -0.12 6.26 -1.18
C ASP A 71 0.70 5.33 -0.28
N VAL A 72 1.84 4.84 -0.79
CA VAL A 72 2.75 3.95 -0.05
C VAL A 72 3.68 4.71 0.90
N MET A 73 3.77 6.04 0.78
CA MET A 73 4.65 6.87 1.61
C MET A 73 3.93 7.42 2.86
N ALA A 74 2.69 7.00 3.13
CA ALA A 74 1.81 7.61 4.13
C ALA A 74 2.21 7.28 5.58
N ASN A 75 2.88 6.16 5.78
CA ASN A 75 3.37 5.59 7.04
C ASN A 75 4.90 5.44 7.06
N ASP A 76 5.56 5.63 5.92
CA ASP A 76 7.00 5.66 5.75
C ASP A 76 7.64 6.88 6.41
N GLY A 77 8.89 6.73 6.81
CA GLY A 77 9.65 7.82 7.40
C GLY A 77 11.11 7.51 7.58
N ASP A 78 11.80 8.49 8.13
CA ASP A 78 13.20 8.40 8.50
C ASP A 78 13.36 8.66 10.02
N PRO A 79 14.12 7.84 10.77
CA PRO A 79 14.27 8.01 12.22
C PRO A 79 14.92 9.32 12.64
N ASP A 80 15.83 9.83 11.81
CA ASP A 80 16.60 11.04 12.03
C ASP A 80 15.91 12.28 11.38
N GLY A 81 14.92 12.03 10.52
CA GLY A 81 14.06 13.02 9.89
C GLY A 81 14.58 13.48 8.53
N ASP A 82 15.52 12.76 7.95
CA ASP A 82 16.12 13.09 6.67
C ASP A 82 15.13 12.85 5.50
N PRO A 83 15.16 13.66 4.43
CA PRO A 83 14.09 13.62 3.45
C PRO A 83 14.22 12.41 2.53
N ILE A 84 13.19 11.56 2.51
CA ILE A 84 13.14 10.32 1.72
C ILE A 84 12.44 10.51 0.37
N ALA A 85 12.77 9.64 -0.59
CA ALA A 85 12.08 9.57 -1.88
C ALA A 85 11.93 8.13 -2.37
N LEU A 86 10.83 7.86 -3.09
CA LEU A 86 10.62 6.62 -3.82
C LEU A 86 11.62 6.53 -4.99
N THR A 87 12.46 5.50 -5.01
CA THR A 87 13.55 5.34 -6.01
C THR A 87 13.30 4.20 -6.99
N PHE A 88 12.60 3.16 -6.57
CA PHE A 88 12.35 1.98 -7.41
C PHE A 88 11.02 1.32 -7.05
N VAL A 89 10.36 0.74 -8.05
CA VAL A 89 9.14 -0.05 -7.90
C VAL A 89 9.26 -1.30 -8.76
N TYR A 90 8.94 -2.46 -8.18
CA TYR A 90 9.00 -3.74 -8.87
C TYR A 90 7.70 -3.95 -9.67
N ALA A 91 7.82 -4.48 -10.88
CA ALA A 91 6.67 -4.68 -11.77
C ALA A 91 5.69 -5.72 -11.22
N LEU A 92 4.39 -5.46 -11.40
CA LEU A 92 3.28 -6.35 -11.09
C LEU A 92 2.90 -7.18 -12.32
N SER A 93 2.34 -8.38 -12.13
CA SER A 93 1.84 -9.25 -13.22
C SER A 93 0.33 -9.44 -13.27
N THR A 94 -0.41 -8.97 -12.25
CA THR A 94 -1.88 -9.12 -12.11
C THR A 94 -2.64 -7.86 -12.51
N GLY A 95 -1.95 -6.85 -13.04
CA GLY A 95 -2.54 -5.61 -13.51
C GLY A 95 -1.47 -4.60 -13.93
N SER A 96 -1.88 -3.33 -14.01
CA SER A 96 -1.01 -2.20 -14.34
C SER A 96 -0.91 -1.23 -13.17
N LEU A 97 0.30 -0.73 -12.91
CA LEU A 97 0.60 0.18 -11.81
C LEU A 97 1.18 1.48 -12.37
N SER A 98 0.58 2.61 -12.00
CA SER A 98 1.16 3.94 -12.19
C SER A 98 1.44 4.53 -10.81
N ILE A 99 2.66 5.00 -10.58
CA ILE A 99 3.08 5.51 -9.26
C ILE A 99 4.05 6.67 -9.43
N SER A 100 3.82 7.72 -8.65
CA SER A 100 4.66 8.92 -8.61
C SER A 100 5.87 8.74 -7.70
N ASN A 101 6.91 9.57 -7.86
CA ASN A 101 8.05 9.62 -6.94
C ASN A 101 7.70 10.09 -5.51
N LYS A 102 6.42 10.38 -5.24
CA LYS A 102 5.86 10.74 -3.94
C LYS A 102 5.00 9.64 -3.31
N GLY A 103 5.02 8.41 -3.86
CA GLY A 103 4.25 7.28 -3.32
C GLY A 103 2.82 7.14 -3.81
N VAL A 104 2.16 8.26 -4.13
CA VAL A 104 0.81 8.25 -4.69
C VAL A 104 0.76 7.41 -5.97
N PHE A 105 -0.12 6.39 -5.96
CA PHE A 105 -0.27 5.40 -7.02
C PHE A 105 -1.73 5.22 -7.47
N THR A 106 -1.88 4.63 -8.65
CA THR A 106 -3.12 4.04 -9.15
C THR A 106 -2.79 2.64 -9.68
N PHE A 107 -3.43 1.63 -9.10
CA PHE A 107 -3.44 0.25 -9.58
C PHE A 107 -4.72 0.04 -10.39
N ARG A 108 -4.58 -0.50 -11.60
CA ARG A 108 -5.70 -1.02 -12.40
C ARG A 108 -5.50 -2.51 -12.57
N ASN A 109 -6.44 -3.27 -12.05
CA ASN A 109 -6.44 -4.73 -12.09
C ASN A 109 -6.70 -5.25 -13.52
N PHE A 110 -6.32 -6.49 -13.82
CA PHE A 110 -6.70 -7.13 -15.08
C PHE A 110 -8.10 -7.73 -14.95
N ASP A 111 -8.92 -7.57 -16.00
CA ASP A 111 -10.30 -8.06 -16.01
C ASP A 111 -10.36 -9.56 -15.66
N GLY A 112 -11.22 -9.93 -14.70
CA GLY A 112 -11.36 -11.30 -14.19
C GLY A 112 -10.28 -11.77 -13.20
N PHE A 113 -9.33 -10.93 -12.78
CA PHE A 113 -8.43 -11.28 -11.67
C PHE A 113 -9.08 -10.95 -10.32
N VAL A 114 -9.17 -11.97 -9.45
CA VAL A 114 -9.56 -11.89 -8.03
C VAL A 114 -8.44 -12.55 -7.21
N GLY A 115 -8.17 -12.04 -5.99
CA GLY A 115 -7.11 -12.52 -5.10
C GLY A 115 -6.00 -11.49 -4.80
N GLU A 116 -4.83 -11.96 -4.39
CA GLU A 116 -3.73 -11.09 -3.93
C GLU A 116 -2.85 -10.54 -5.06
N ALA A 117 -2.84 -9.21 -5.20
CA ALA A 117 -1.92 -8.48 -6.07
C ALA A 117 -0.81 -7.83 -5.23
N THR A 118 0.45 -8.26 -5.40
CA THR A 118 1.59 -7.80 -4.57
C THR A 118 2.70 -7.15 -5.38
N PHE A 119 3.07 -5.90 -5.04
CA PHE A 119 4.33 -5.28 -5.50
C PHE A 119 5.26 -4.94 -4.35
N LYS A 120 6.51 -4.63 -4.70
CA LYS A 120 7.51 -4.08 -3.79
C LYS A 120 7.92 -2.69 -4.25
N TYR A 121 8.36 -1.88 -3.31
CA TYR A 121 8.95 -0.57 -3.60
C TYR A 121 10.21 -0.36 -2.76
N ARG A 122 11.00 0.66 -3.13
CA ARG A 122 12.19 1.08 -2.40
C ARG A 122 12.20 2.58 -2.19
N ILE A 123 12.38 2.99 -0.94
CA ILE A 123 12.68 4.37 -0.54
C ILE A 123 14.17 4.50 -0.24
N CYS A 124 14.74 5.69 -0.48
CA CYS A 124 16.08 6.04 -0.05
C CYS A 124 16.14 7.51 0.41
N GLU A 125 17.14 7.85 1.21
CA GLU A 125 17.46 9.24 1.56
C GLU A 125 17.82 10.07 0.32
N THR A 126 17.34 11.31 0.28
CA THR A 126 17.65 12.25 -0.80
C THR A 126 19.06 12.81 -0.63
N GLY A 127 19.96 12.43 -1.55
CA GLY A 127 21.38 12.81 -1.51
C GLY A 127 22.31 11.69 -1.02
N ASN A 128 21.76 10.65 -0.39
CA ASN A 128 22.49 9.47 0.06
C ASN A 128 21.81 8.18 -0.43
N TYR A 129 21.90 7.89 -1.73
CA TYR A 129 21.27 6.72 -2.37
C TYR A 129 21.85 5.35 -1.94
N ASN A 130 22.73 5.29 -0.94
CA ASN A 130 23.20 4.05 -0.33
C ASN A 130 22.40 3.66 0.91
N SER A 131 21.62 4.59 1.46
CA SER A 131 20.74 4.37 2.60
C SER A 131 19.30 4.26 2.11
N CYS A 132 18.76 3.05 2.20
CA CYS A 132 17.50 2.66 1.56
C CYS A 132 16.76 1.57 2.35
N SER A 133 15.45 1.51 2.15
CA SER A 133 14.53 0.53 2.74
C SER A 133 13.56 0.00 1.69
N GLU A 134 13.02 -1.20 1.89
CA GLU A 134 12.06 -1.82 0.96
C GLU A 134 10.75 -2.20 1.67
N GLY A 135 9.64 -1.74 1.10
CA GLY A 135 8.28 -2.08 1.54
C GLY A 135 7.59 -3.03 0.56
N ILE A 136 6.59 -3.74 1.07
CA ILE A 136 5.70 -4.61 0.31
C ILE A 136 4.29 -4.04 0.39
N VAL A 137 3.62 -3.94 -0.75
CA VAL A 137 2.19 -3.59 -0.83
C VAL A 137 1.41 -4.82 -1.24
N VAL A 138 0.40 -5.17 -0.44
CA VAL A 138 -0.59 -6.20 -0.78
C VAL A 138 -1.91 -5.51 -1.11
N ILE A 139 -2.49 -5.82 -2.26
CA ILE A 139 -3.83 -5.40 -2.65
C ILE A 139 -4.69 -6.65 -2.72
N PHE A 140 -5.67 -6.76 -1.83
CA PHE A 140 -6.70 -7.79 -1.90
C PHE A 140 -7.74 -7.37 -2.92
N VAL A 141 -7.83 -8.10 -4.03
CA VAL A 141 -8.86 -7.90 -5.05
C VAL A 141 -10.02 -8.85 -4.73
N LYS A 142 -11.20 -8.30 -4.44
CA LYS A 142 -12.45 -9.03 -4.15
C LYS A 142 -13.51 -8.66 -5.19
N ASN A 143 -14.45 -9.56 -5.46
CA ASN A 143 -15.61 -9.29 -6.31
C ASN A 143 -16.73 -8.59 -5.52
N ASP A 144 -17.71 -8.03 -6.24
CA ASP A 144 -18.89 -7.26 -5.80
C ASP A 144 -19.91 -7.40 -6.94
N ASN A 145 -20.80 -8.39 -6.78
CA ASN A 145 -21.68 -8.87 -7.85
C ASN A 145 -22.96 -8.02 -7.98
N ASP A 146 -23.53 -7.55 -6.88
CA ASP A 146 -24.75 -6.71 -6.85
C ASP A 146 -24.53 -5.19 -7.01
N CYS A 147 -23.28 -4.70 -6.87
CA CYS A 147 -22.88 -3.29 -6.89
C CYS A 147 -23.15 -2.45 -5.64
N ASP A 148 -23.47 -3.04 -4.47
CA ASP A 148 -23.69 -2.34 -3.19
C ASP A 148 -22.40 -1.67 -2.66
N GLY A 149 -21.25 -2.29 -2.91
CA GLY A 149 -19.92 -1.84 -2.45
C GLY A 149 -19.41 -2.49 -1.16
N VAL A 150 -20.19 -3.39 -0.56
CA VAL A 150 -19.67 -4.59 0.11
C VAL A 150 -19.05 -5.50 -0.97
N ALA A 151 -18.38 -6.56 -0.55
CA ALA A 151 -17.71 -7.48 -1.45
C ALA A 151 -18.12 -8.90 -1.08
N ASP A 152 -18.46 -9.73 -2.07
CA ASP A 152 -19.12 -11.04 -1.92
C ASP A 152 -18.74 -11.80 -0.63
N ALA A 153 -17.43 -12.03 -0.44
CA ALA A 153 -16.89 -12.74 0.71
C ALA A 153 -17.10 -12.09 2.12
N ASP A 154 -17.71 -10.90 2.19
CA ASP A 154 -18.15 -10.19 3.39
C ASP A 154 -19.67 -9.85 3.36
N ASP A 155 -20.42 -10.20 2.31
CA ASP A 155 -21.86 -10.00 2.19
C ASP A 155 -22.69 -11.18 2.74
N ILE A 156 -24.01 -11.13 2.55
CA ILE A 156 -25.00 -12.15 2.96
C ILE A 156 -26.08 -12.45 1.89
N ASP A 157 -26.00 -11.74 0.76
CA ASP A 157 -27.00 -11.59 -0.31
C ASP A 157 -26.20 -11.08 -1.54
N ASP A 158 -25.34 -11.94 -2.08
CA ASP A 158 -24.26 -11.58 -3.02
C ASP A 158 -24.77 -10.91 -4.33
N ASP A 159 -26.05 -11.07 -4.70
CA ASP A 159 -26.66 -10.49 -5.91
C ASP A 159 -27.87 -9.55 -5.68
N ASN A 160 -28.33 -9.42 -4.42
CA ASN A 160 -29.47 -8.60 -3.98
C ASN A 160 -30.84 -9.02 -4.58
N ASP A 161 -31.03 -10.32 -4.84
CA ASP A 161 -32.32 -10.92 -5.14
C ASP A 161 -33.24 -10.99 -3.89
N GLY A 162 -32.71 -10.75 -2.68
CA GLY A 162 -33.48 -10.75 -1.43
C GLY A 162 -33.87 -12.13 -0.92
N ILE A 163 -33.31 -13.20 -1.48
CA ILE A 163 -32.98 -14.45 -0.77
C ILE A 163 -31.68 -14.14 0.03
N LEU A 164 -30.84 -15.11 0.39
CA LEU A 164 -29.62 -14.90 1.20
C LEU A 164 -28.78 -16.15 1.01
N ASP A 165 -27.48 -16.06 0.67
CA ASP A 165 -26.64 -17.17 0.18
C ASP A 165 -26.72 -18.48 1.00
N ILE A 166 -27.06 -18.38 2.29
CA ILE A 166 -27.36 -19.53 3.17
C ILE A 166 -28.57 -20.39 2.73
N HIS A 167 -29.41 -19.89 1.83
CA HIS A 167 -30.56 -20.57 1.24
C HIS A 167 -30.25 -21.04 -0.20
N GLU A 168 -29.46 -20.30 -0.98
CA GLU A 168 -28.88 -20.72 -2.28
C GLU A 168 -27.64 -21.64 -2.16
N GLY A 169 -27.29 -22.05 -0.95
CA GLY A 169 -26.29 -23.10 -0.71
C GLY A 169 -24.83 -22.66 -0.74
N GLU A 170 -24.53 -21.40 -0.43
CA GLU A 170 -23.19 -20.84 -0.20
C GLU A 170 -22.22 -21.06 -1.39
N GLY A 171 -22.69 -20.80 -2.62
CA GLY A 171 -21.90 -20.91 -3.85
C GLY A 171 -21.61 -22.36 -4.31
N LEU A 172 -22.50 -23.30 -4.00
CA LEU A 172 -22.39 -24.72 -4.37
C LEU A 172 -23.54 -25.24 -5.26
N ILE A 173 -24.56 -24.41 -5.50
CA ILE A 173 -25.72 -24.73 -6.34
C ILE A 173 -25.66 -23.83 -7.60
N ASP A 174 -26.15 -24.38 -8.70
CA ASP A 174 -26.16 -23.88 -10.08
C ASP A 174 -27.36 -24.60 -10.69
N PHE A 175 -28.56 -24.02 -10.53
CA PHE A 175 -29.84 -24.70 -10.71
C PHE A 175 -30.17 -24.91 -12.20
N ASP A 176 -29.97 -23.89 -13.04
CA ASP A 176 -30.21 -23.97 -14.49
C ASP A 176 -29.05 -24.65 -15.27
N GLY A 177 -27.83 -24.63 -14.73
CA GLY A 177 -26.63 -25.23 -15.31
C GLY A 177 -25.83 -24.33 -16.27
N ASP A 178 -26.01 -23.01 -16.25
CA ASP A 178 -25.28 -22.07 -17.10
C ASP A 178 -23.82 -21.82 -16.63
N GLY A 179 -23.55 -22.04 -15.34
CA GLY A 179 -22.23 -21.93 -14.72
C GLY A 179 -21.97 -20.64 -13.94
N ILE A 180 -22.97 -19.77 -13.77
CA ILE A 180 -23.11 -18.91 -12.59
C ILE A 180 -23.65 -19.79 -11.43
N VAL A 181 -23.38 -19.42 -10.19
CA VAL A 181 -23.95 -20.10 -9.01
C VAL A 181 -25.12 -19.28 -8.51
N ASP A 182 -26.12 -19.93 -7.92
CA ASP A 182 -27.42 -19.32 -7.60
C ASP A 182 -27.28 -18.01 -6.79
N CYS A 183 -26.41 -17.96 -5.77
CA CYS A 183 -26.13 -16.73 -5.00
C CYS A 183 -25.47 -15.59 -5.79
N TRP A 184 -25.10 -15.81 -7.05
CA TRP A 184 -24.57 -14.81 -7.98
C TRP A 184 -25.53 -14.56 -9.16
N ASP A 185 -26.73 -15.18 -9.19
CA ASP A 185 -27.69 -15.13 -10.30
C ASP A 185 -29.14 -14.80 -9.90
N ILE A 186 -29.57 -13.61 -10.33
CA ILE A 186 -30.83 -12.93 -9.97
C ILE A 186 -32.10 -13.59 -10.56
N ASP A 187 -31.95 -14.66 -11.34
CA ASP A 187 -32.99 -15.46 -12.02
C ASP A 187 -32.47 -16.91 -12.09
N SER A 188 -32.30 -17.53 -10.91
CA SER A 188 -31.52 -18.78 -10.71
C SER A 188 -32.03 -20.00 -11.50
N ASP A 189 -33.30 -20.03 -11.92
CA ASP A 189 -33.84 -21.07 -12.83
C ASP A 189 -34.04 -20.61 -14.29
N ASN A 190 -33.71 -19.35 -14.58
CA ASN A 190 -33.69 -18.71 -15.90
C ASN A 190 -35.05 -18.79 -16.61
N ASP A 191 -36.17 -18.81 -15.86
CA ASP A 191 -37.53 -18.78 -16.41
C ASP A 191 -37.94 -17.38 -16.93
N GLY A 192 -37.22 -16.34 -16.51
CA GLY A 192 -37.41 -14.95 -16.92
C GLY A 192 -38.14 -14.09 -15.88
N ILE A 193 -38.21 -14.54 -14.62
CA ILE A 193 -38.73 -13.80 -13.47
C ILE A 193 -37.68 -13.82 -12.38
N THR A 194 -37.22 -12.65 -11.95
CA THR A 194 -36.19 -12.54 -10.91
C THR A 194 -36.68 -13.03 -9.55
N ASP A 195 -35.79 -13.62 -8.77
CA ASP A 195 -36.14 -14.35 -7.54
C ASP A 195 -36.83 -13.47 -6.45
N ASN A 196 -36.49 -12.18 -6.36
CA ASN A 196 -37.24 -11.19 -5.55
C ASN A 196 -38.75 -11.10 -5.86
N VAL A 197 -39.19 -11.45 -7.08
CA VAL A 197 -40.58 -11.45 -7.53
C VAL A 197 -41.22 -12.84 -7.37
N GLU A 198 -40.46 -13.90 -7.64
CA GLU A 198 -40.83 -15.30 -7.45
C GLU A 198 -41.15 -15.59 -5.98
N TRP A 199 -40.28 -15.14 -5.07
CA TRP A 199 -40.40 -15.32 -3.61
C TRP A 199 -40.53 -16.79 -3.16
N GLN A 200 -40.03 -17.70 -3.98
CA GLN A 200 -40.01 -19.16 -3.77
C GLN A 200 -38.58 -19.68 -3.76
N ILE A 201 -38.34 -20.72 -2.97
CA ILE A 201 -37.06 -21.46 -2.95
C ILE A 201 -37.09 -22.52 -4.06
N GLU A 202 -35.99 -22.71 -4.81
CA GLU A 202 -36.02 -23.39 -6.12
C GLU A 202 -36.62 -24.81 -6.07
N ASN A 203 -36.51 -25.48 -4.92
CA ASN A 203 -37.02 -26.84 -4.70
C ASN A 203 -38.57 -26.98 -4.68
N GLU A 204 -39.36 -25.90 -4.70
CA GLU A 204 -40.84 -25.97 -4.74
C GLU A 204 -41.49 -25.41 -6.02
N TYR A 205 -40.72 -25.03 -7.06
CA TYR A 205 -41.27 -24.47 -8.30
C TYR A 205 -42.32 -25.39 -8.97
N ILE A 206 -43.54 -24.89 -9.10
CA ILE A 206 -44.63 -25.54 -9.86
C ILE A 206 -44.85 -24.73 -11.15
N THR A 207 -44.26 -25.22 -12.26
CA THR A 207 -44.50 -24.69 -13.62
C THR A 207 -45.96 -24.26 -13.83
N ILE A 208 -46.18 -22.97 -14.13
CA ILE A 208 -47.50 -22.48 -14.52
C ILE A 208 -47.79 -22.98 -15.96
N THR A 209 -48.29 -24.20 -16.05
CA THR A 209 -48.74 -24.77 -17.33
C THR A 209 -49.93 -23.99 -17.88
N GLY A 210 -49.73 -23.30 -19.01
CA GLY A 210 -50.78 -22.65 -19.80
C GLY A 210 -51.62 -23.61 -20.65
#